data_AF-Q4SX49-F1
#
_entry.id   AF-Q4SX49-F1
#
_cell.length_a   1.000
_cell.length_b   1.000
_cell.length_c   1.000
_cell.angle_alpha   90.00
_cell.angle_beta   90.00
_cell.angle_gamma   90.00
#
_symmetry.space_group_name_H-M   'P 1'
#
loop_
_entity.id
_entity.type
_entity.pdbx_description
1 polymer ?
#
loop_
_entity_poly.entity_id
_entity_poly.type
_entity_poly.pdbx_seq_one_letter_code
_entity_poly.pdbx_strand_id
1 'polypeptide(L)' 'PTLPPPRAGEQKLFQVVIHGIEPLLETPLQWLSEHLSHPDNFLHICITPVPSD' A
#
# COMPACT_ATOMS: atom_id res chain seq x y z
N PRO A 1 -20.15 20.72 -13.00
CA PRO A 1 -19.79 19.31 -12.72
C PRO A 1 -18.86 19.21 -11.51
N THR A 2 -19.43 19.30 -10.31
CA THR A 2 -18.70 19.09 -9.05
C THR A 2 -18.65 17.59 -8.78
N LEU A 3 -17.44 17.03 -8.71
CA LEU A 3 -17.22 15.64 -8.33
C LEU A 3 -17.85 15.40 -6.94
N PRO A 4 -18.52 14.25 -6.72
CA PRO A 4 -19.05 13.92 -5.40
C PRO A 4 -17.90 13.84 -4.39
N PRO A 5 -18.14 14.21 -3.12
CA PRO A 5 -17.14 14.05 -2.07
C PRO A 5 -16.74 12.57 -1.97
N PRO A 6 -15.45 12.27 -1.72
CA PRO A 6 -15.02 10.90 -1.47
C PRO A 6 -15.87 10.35 -0.31
N ARG A 7 -16.55 9.23 -0.56
CA ARG A 7 -17.46 8.61 0.42
C ARG A 7 -16.60 8.23 1.62
N ALA A 8 -16.89 8.82 2.78
CA ALA A 8 -16.24 8.55 4.06
C ALA A 8 -16.49 7.09 4.48
N GLY A 9 -15.70 6.18 3.91
CA GLY A 9 -15.90 4.74 4.02
C GLY A 9 -15.04 3.93 3.07
N GLU A 10 -13.94 4.48 2.55
CA GLU A 10 -12.86 3.66 1.96
C GLU A 10 -12.20 2.88 3.10
N GLN A 11 -12.92 1.88 3.62
CA GLN A 11 -12.30 0.78 4.32
C GLN A 11 -11.21 0.28 3.41
N LYS A 12 -9.98 0.24 3.91
CA LYS A 12 -8.84 -0.21 3.15
C LYS A 12 -9.13 -1.67 2.76
N LEU A 13 -9.74 -1.89 1.60
CA LEU A 13 -10.18 -3.21 1.11
C LEU A 13 -8.99 -4.14 0.89
N PHE A 14 -7.78 -3.57 0.86
CA PHE A 14 -6.56 -4.26 0.55
C PHE A 14 -5.44 -3.95 1.55
N GLN A 15 -4.86 -5.01 2.08
CA GLN A 15 -3.63 -5.03 2.85
C GLN A 15 -2.44 -4.94 1.89
N VAL A 16 -1.53 -3.99 2.14
CA VAL A 16 -0.33 -3.78 1.31
C VAL A 16 0.86 -4.31 2.09
N VAL A 17 1.47 -5.38 1.59
CA VAL A 17 2.60 -6.06 2.21
C VAL A 17 3.82 -5.88 1.31
N ILE A 18 4.90 -5.32 1.84
CA ILE A 18 6.20 -5.18 1.17
C ILE A 18 7.22 -5.95 1.97
N HIS A 19 7.92 -6.91 1.36
CA HIS A 19 8.98 -7.69 2.02
C HIS A 19 8.50 -8.40 3.32
N GLY A 20 7.22 -8.78 3.40
CA GLY A 20 6.63 -9.44 4.57
C GLY A 20 6.19 -8.52 5.72
N ILE A 21 6.34 -7.20 5.57
CA ILE A 21 5.81 -6.20 6.51
C ILE A 21 4.73 -5.34 5.84
N GLU A 22 3.85 -4.75 6.64
CA GLU A 22 2.91 -3.73 6.15
C GLU A 22 3.49 -2.33 6.38
N PRO A 23 4.06 -1.69 5.36
CA PRO A 23 4.46 -0.30 5.49
C PRO A 23 3.23 0.59 5.61
N LEU A 24 3.36 1.65 6.40
CA LEU A 24 2.31 2.68 6.46
C LEU A 24 2.22 3.38 5.10
N LEU A 25 1.00 3.66 4.64
CA LEU A 25 0.74 4.38 3.38
C LEU A 25 1.31 5.80 3.36
N GLU A 26 1.64 6.35 4.53
CA GLU A 26 2.33 7.65 4.68
C GLU A 26 3.85 7.57 4.41
N THR A 27 4.41 6.36 4.37
CA THR A 27 5.84 6.17 4.14
C THR A 27 6.18 6.54 2.70
N PRO A 28 7.16 7.42 2.45
CA PRO A 28 7.50 7.84 1.10
C PRO A 28 7.98 6.66 0.26
N LEU A 29 7.41 6.51 -0.94
CA LEU A 29 7.76 5.43 -1.89
C LEU A 29 9.25 5.39 -2.20
N GLN A 30 9.90 6.56 -2.27
CA GLN A 30 11.34 6.65 -2.48
C GLN A 30 12.12 5.96 -1.36
N TRP A 31 11.74 6.17 -0.09
CA TRP A 31 12.41 5.52 1.03
C TRP A 31 12.17 4.00 1.03
N LEU A 32 10.95 3.57 0.70
CA LEU A 32 10.63 2.14 0.50
C LEU A 32 11.51 1.54 -0.60
N SER A 33 11.70 2.26 -1.71
CA SER A 33 12.57 1.83 -2.81
C SER A 33 14.06 1.81 -2.44
N GLU A 34 14.51 2.63 -1.50
CA GLU A 34 15.91 2.63 -1.07
C GLU A 34 16.21 1.55 -0.01
N HIS A 35 15.23 1.25 0.86
CA HIS A 35 15.46 0.40 2.05
C HIS A 35 14.76 -0.96 1.99
N LEU A 36 13.68 -1.12 1.23
CA LEU A 36 12.90 -2.36 1.10
C LEU A 36 12.92 -2.95 -0.32
N SER A 37 13.71 -2.36 -1.23
CA SER A 37 13.97 -2.99 -2.51
C SER A 37 14.79 -4.26 -2.31
N HIS A 38 14.48 -5.26 -3.13
CA HIS A 38 15.27 -6.47 -3.23
C HIS A 38 16.59 -6.18 -3.98
N PRO A 39 17.57 -7.10 -3.95
CA PRO A 39 18.85 -6.96 -4.65
C PRO A 39 18.72 -6.81 -6.18
N ASP A 40 17.53 -7.01 -6.74
CA ASP A 40 17.16 -6.77 -8.14
C ASP A 40 16.77 -5.29 -8.42
N ASN A 41 16.79 -4.41 -7.41
CA ASN A 41 16.30 -3.03 -7.45
C ASN A 41 14.78 -2.90 -7.70
N PHE A 42 14.02 -3.97 -7.46
CA PHE A 42 12.57 -3.91 -7.53
C PHE A 42 11.95 -3.90 -6.13
N LEU A 43 10.92 -3.06 -5.99
CA LEU A 43 10.06 -3.03 -4.81
C LEU A 43 8.90 -4.00 -5.02
N HIS A 44 8.95 -5.15 -4.37
CA HIS A 44 7.90 -6.16 -4.45
C HIS A 44 6.76 -5.79 -3.50
N ILE A 45 5.64 -5.34 -4.06
CA ILE A 45 4.43 -4.94 -3.32
C ILE A 45 3.36 -6.01 -3.54
N CYS A 46 3.00 -6.73 -2.48
CA CYS A 46 1.89 -7.68 -2.46
C CYS A 46 0.62 -6.98 -1.96
N ILE A 47 -0.42 -6.99 -2.78
CA ILE A 47 -1.73 -6.45 -2.42
C ILE A 47 -2.64 -7.64 -2.15
N THR A 48 -3.11 -7.78 -0.92
CA THR A 48 -4.02 -8.86 -0.51
C THR A 48 -5.34 -8.27 -0.03
N PRO A 49 -6.50 -8.86 -0.36
CA PRO A 49 -7.77 -8.36 0.14
C PRO A 49 -7.83 -8.56 1.66
N VAL A 50 -8.26 -7.52 2.39
CA VAL A 50 -8.54 -7.66 3.83
C VAL A 50 -9.72 -8.62 3.96
N PRO A 51 -9.60 -9.72 4.73
CA PRO A 51 -10.71 -10.63 4.92
C PRO A 51 -11.88 -9.88 5.56
N SER A 52 -12.98 -9.73 4.81
CA SER A 52 -14.28 -9.45 5.40
C SER A 52 -14.79 -10.75 6.02
N ASP A 53 -14.60 -10.88 7.34
CA ASP A 53 -15.44 -11.75 8.18
C ASP A 53 -16.82 -11.10 8.36
#